data_AF-A0A3C0FXT1-F1
#
_entry.id   AF-A0A3C0FXT1-F1
#
_cell.length_a   1.000
_cell.length_b   1.000
_cell.length_c   1.000
_cell.angle_alpha   90.00
_cell.angle_beta   90.00
_cell.angle_gamma   90.00
#
_symmetry.space_group_name_H-M   'P 1'
#
loop_
_entity.id
_entity.type
_entity.pdbx_description
1 polymer ?
#
loop_
_entity_poly.entity_id
_entity_poly.type
_entity_poly.pdbx_seq_one_letter_code
_entity_poly.pdbx_strand_id
1 'polypeptide(L)'
;STAPYYAVQLAAYRSRGRAEGAWSKFQNASHGMLAAADHEVVSIAIEGKGLFFRLLTGNYGTAAAATQACNTLKSAGTDCLIRKVSP
;
A
#
# COMPACT_ATOMS: atom_id res chain seq x y z
N SER A 1 2.04 -11.59 18.35
CA SER A 1 0.92 -11.40 17.41
C SER A 1 0.61 -9.93 17.33
N THR A 2 0.85 -9.29 16.18
CA THR A 2 0.53 -7.87 15.98
C THR A 2 -0.99 -7.72 15.89
N ALA A 3 -1.56 -6.61 16.34
CA ALA A 3 -2.99 -6.34 16.14
C ALA A 3 -3.27 -6.08 14.65
N PRO A 4 -4.48 -6.37 14.13
CA PRO A 4 -4.87 -5.95 12.79
C PRO A 4 -4.75 -4.43 12.65
N TYR A 5 -4.34 -3.96 11.48
CA TYR A 5 -4.16 -2.55 11.16
C TYR A 5 -4.75 -2.23 9.79
N TYR A 6 -4.80 -0.94 9.47
CA TYR A 6 -5.14 -0.46 8.13
C TYR A 6 -3.88 0.06 7.44
N ALA A 7 -3.78 -0.19 6.14
CA ALA A 7 -2.69 0.26 5.29
C ALA A 7 -3.25 0.87 4.00
N VAL A 8 -2.43 1.70 3.36
CA VAL A 8 -2.70 2.24 2.03
C VAL A 8 -2.06 1.32 1.00
N GLN A 9 -2.87 0.70 0.14
CA GLN A 9 -2.42 -0.08 -1.00
C GLN A 9 -2.21 0.83 -2.21
N LEU A 10 -0.98 0.86 -2.71
CA LEU A 10 -0.58 1.64 -3.88
C LEU A 10 -0.73 0.84 -5.18
N ALA A 11 -0.43 -0.46 -5.14
CA ALA A 11 -0.51 -1.33 -6.30
C ALA A 11 -0.64 -2.81 -5.93
N ALA A 12 -0.95 -3.64 -6.93
CA ALA A 12 -0.88 -5.10 -6.83
C ALA A 12 -0.21 -5.68 -8.08
N TYR A 13 0.81 -6.51 -7.88
CA TYR A 13 1.62 -7.10 -8.96
C TYR A 13 1.55 -8.62 -8.96
N ARG A 14 2.01 -9.23 -10.07
CA ARG A 14 2.12 -10.70 -10.24
C ARG A 14 3.39 -11.32 -9.66
N SER A 15 4.30 -10.51 -9.16
CA SER A 15 5.57 -10.97 -8.58
C SER A 15 5.98 -10.08 -7.43
N ARG A 16 6.60 -10.65 -6.38
CA ARG A 16 7.17 -9.89 -5.27
C ARG A 16 8.20 -8.86 -5.76
N GLY A 17 9.16 -9.25 -6.59
CA GLY A 17 10.21 -8.35 -7.08
C GLY A 17 9.69 -7.10 -7.80
N ARG A 18 8.62 -7.22 -8.60
CA ARG A 18 7.97 -6.03 -9.21
C ARG A 18 7.25 -5.15 -8.19
N ALA A 19 6.67 -5.71 -7.13
CA ALA A 19 6.06 -4.93 -6.06
C ALA A 19 7.12 -4.15 -5.28
N GLU A 20 8.21 -4.81 -4.88
CA GLU A 20 9.35 -4.18 -4.20
C GLU A 20 9.96 -3.08 -5.08
N GLY A 21 10.29 -3.40 -6.33
CA GLY A 21 10.92 -2.45 -7.26
C GLY A 21 10.04 -1.27 -7.66
N ALA A 22 8.71 -1.37 -7.49
CA ALA A 22 7.80 -0.27 -7.78
C ALA A 22 7.80 0.82 -6.70
N TRP A 23 8.31 0.54 -5.49
CA TRP A 23 8.28 1.50 -4.39
C TRP A 23 8.96 2.83 -4.74
N SER A 24 10.14 2.79 -5.36
CA SER A 24 10.86 3.98 -5.81
C SER A 24 10.04 4.87 -6.76
N LYS A 25 9.20 4.27 -7.61
CA LYS A 25 8.33 5.00 -8.53
C LYS A 25 7.24 5.76 -7.77
N PHE A 26 6.65 5.13 -6.75
CA PHE A 26 5.66 5.79 -5.90
C PHE A 26 6.27 6.90 -5.05
N GLN A 27 7.47 6.70 -4.50
CA GLN A 27 8.19 7.78 -3.80
C GLN A 27 8.36 9.01 -4.69
N ASN A 28 8.85 8.82 -5.93
CA ASN A 28 9.04 9.90 -6.89
C ASN A 28 7.72 10.57 -7.32
N ALA A 29 6.65 9.80 -7.52
CA ALA A 29 5.34 10.31 -7.93
C ALA A 29 4.58 11.02 -6.80
N SER A 30 4.90 10.71 -5.54
CA SER A 30 4.20 11.25 -4.37
C SER A 30 4.57 12.70 -4.00
N HIS A 31 5.42 13.36 -4.79
CA HIS A 31 5.91 14.73 -4.51
C HIS A 31 6.46 14.90 -3.08
N GLY A 32 7.17 13.89 -2.57
CA GLY A 32 7.80 13.91 -1.25
C GLY A 32 6.93 13.37 -0.10
N MET A 33 5.64 13.09 -0.33
CA MET A 33 4.74 12.57 0.72
C MET A 33 5.17 11.19 1.25
N LEU A 34 5.88 10.39 0.44
CA LEU A 34 6.39 9.08 0.83
C LEU A 34 7.89 9.06 1.14
N ALA A 35 8.56 10.22 1.19
CA ALA A 35 10.03 10.27 1.32
C ALA A 35 10.58 9.67 2.62
N ALA A 36 9.81 9.72 3.71
CA ALA A 36 10.15 9.12 5.00
C ALA A 36 9.23 7.94 5.37
N ALA A 37 8.43 7.46 4.42
CA ALA A 37 7.54 6.33 4.63
C ALA A 37 8.26 5.01 4.34
N ASP A 38 7.89 3.97 5.08
CA ASP A 38 8.25 2.59 4.74
C ASP A 38 7.15 1.94 3.89
N HIS A 39 7.52 0.86 3.20
CA HIS A 39 6.58 0.02 2.48
C HIS A 39 6.63 -1.43 2.96
N GLU A 40 5.56 -2.16 2.66
CA GLU A 40 5.48 -3.60 2.87
C GLU A 40 4.88 -4.27 1.64
N VAL A 41 5.26 -5.53 1.40
CA VAL A 41 4.68 -6.34 0.33
C VAL A 41 4.01 -7.58 0.90
N VAL A 42 2.68 -7.57 0.85
CA VAL A 42 1.80 -8.65 1.34
C VAL A 42 1.25 -9.46 0.17
N SER A 43 1.38 -10.78 0.22
CA SER A 43 0.80 -11.67 -0.79
C SER A 43 -0.65 -12.01 -0.49
N ILE A 44 -1.48 -12.09 -1.54
CA ILE A 44 -2.86 -12.57 -1.44
C ILE A 44 -3.18 -13.48 -2.64
N ALA A 45 -3.76 -14.64 -2.37
CA ALA A 45 -4.38 -15.47 -3.39
C ALA A 45 -5.83 -14.99 -3.59
N ILE A 46 -6.19 -14.66 -4.83
CA ILE A 46 -7.55 -14.27 -5.19
C ILE A 46 -8.13 -15.38 -6.05
N GLU A 47 -9.26 -15.96 -5.60
CA GLU A 47 -9.94 -17.03 -6.32
C GLU A 47 -10.26 -16.61 -7.77
N GLY A 48 -10.00 -17.51 -8.71
CA GLY A 48 -10.15 -17.26 -10.15
C GLY A 48 -9.18 -16.23 -10.74
N LYS A 49 -8.37 -15.55 -9.94
CA LYS A 49 -7.40 -14.52 -10.40
C LYS A 49 -5.95 -14.86 -10.07
N GLY A 50 -5.68 -15.79 -9.17
CA GLY A 50 -4.34 -16.24 -8.79
C GLY A 50 -3.65 -15.38 -7.73
N LEU A 51 -2.33 -15.54 -7.61
CA LEU A 51 -1.50 -14.86 -6.61
C LEU A 51 -1.21 -13.41 -7.03
N PHE A 52 -1.30 -12.51 -6.05
CA PHE A 52 -0.90 -11.11 -6.16
C PHE A 52 -0.01 -10.71 -4.99
N PHE A 53 0.83 -9.71 -5.22
CA PHE A 53 1.70 -9.06 -4.25
C PHE A 53 1.29 -7.60 -4.16
N ARG A 54 0.64 -7.24 -3.05
CA ARG A 54 0.16 -5.88 -2.78
C ARG A 54 1.31 -5.06 -2.20
N LEU A 55 1.61 -3.93 -2.82
CA LEU A 55 2.51 -2.92 -2.28
C LEU A 55 1.69 -1.99 -1.38
N LEU A 56 1.99 -1.99 -0.09
CA LEU A 56 1.30 -1.21 0.93
C LEU A 56 2.26 -0.23 1.62
N THR A 57 1.72 0.83 2.22
CA THR A 57 2.45 1.76 3.09
C THR A 57 1.56 2.24 4.24
N GLY A 58 2.21 2.60 5.34
CA GLY A 58 1.60 3.08 6.57
C GLY A 58 0.97 1.97 7.42
N ASN A 59 0.90 2.24 8.72
CA ASN A 59 0.26 1.38 9.72
C ASN A 59 -0.69 2.24 10.56
N TYR A 60 -1.97 2.17 10.23
CA TYR A 60 -3.01 3.01 10.83
C TYR A 60 -3.92 2.17 11.74
N GLY A 61 -4.19 2.65 12.95
CA GLY A 61 -5.11 1.98 13.87
C GLY A 61 -6.58 2.02 13.42
N THR A 62 -6.95 2.92 12.50
CA THR A 62 -8.33 3.08 12.03
C THR A 62 -8.41 3.24 10.51
N ALA A 63 -9.56 2.84 9.93
CA ALA A 63 -9.84 3.04 8.52
C ALA A 63 -9.87 4.54 8.13
N ALA A 64 -10.35 5.40 9.04
CA ALA A 64 -10.46 6.84 8.81
C ALA A 64 -9.07 7.49 8.64
N ALA A 65 -8.10 7.14 9.50
CA ALA A 65 -6.73 7.64 9.40
C ALA A 65 -6.06 7.19 8.09
N ALA A 66 -6.24 5.92 7.71
CA ALA A 66 -5.73 5.41 6.44
C ALA A 66 -6.40 6.10 5.23
N THR A 67 -7.71 6.37 5.32
CA THR A 67 -8.47 7.08 4.28
C THR A 67 -7.95 8.50 4.09
N GLN A 68 -7.69 9.23 5.18
CA GLN A 68 -7.12 10.56 5.11
C GLN A 68 -5.75 10.56 4.43
N ALA A 69 -4.87 9.64 4.80
CA ALA A 69 -3.56 9.49 4.16
C ALA A 69 -3.68 9.17 2.65
N CYS A 70 -4.59 8.26 2.28
CA CYS A 70 -4.84 7.93 0.89
C CYS A 70 -5.41 9.12 0.09
N ASN A 71 -6.29 9.93 0.69
CA ASN A 71 -6.80 11.14 0.03
C ASN A 71 -5.70 12.19 -0.21
N THR A 72 -4.76 12.33 0.72
CA THR A 72 -3.58 13.19 0.55
C THR A 72 -2.69 12.70 -0.60
N LEU A 73 -2.48 11.39 -0.73
CA LEU A 73 -1.74 10.82 -1.87
C LEU A 73 -2.47 11.05 -3.20
N LYS A 74 -3.80 10.89 -3.21
CA LYS A 74 -4.63 11.14 -4.39
C LYS A 74 -4.56 12.59 -4.86
N SER A 75 -4.55 13.56 -3.94
CA SER A 75 -4.42 14.97 -4.32
C SER A 75 -3.03 15.29 -4.91
N ALA A 76 -2.02 14.47 -4.62
CA ALA A 76 -0.71 14.50 -5.26
C ALA A 76 -0.61 13.57 -6.50
N GLY A 77 -1.73 13.08 -7.04
CA GLY A 77 -1.76 12.27 -8.26
C GLY A 77 -1.40 10.80 -8.08
N THR A 78 -1.27 10.32 -6.84
CA THR A 78 -1.00 8.91 -6.53
C THR A 78 -2.29 8.21 -6.09
N ASP A 79 -2.84 7.34 -6.95
CA ASP A 79 -4.04 6.56 -6.59
C ASP A 79 -3.74 5.47 -5.56
N CYS A 80 -4.75 5.12 -4.77
CA CYS A 80 -4.63 4.16 -3.69
C CYS A 80 -5.97 3.59 -3.23
N LEU A 81 -5.89 2.46 -2.52
CA LEU A 81 -7.00 1.77 -1.87
C LEU A 81 -6.69 1.50 -0.40
N ILE A 82 -7.69 1.46 0.46
CA ILE A 82 -7.51 1.07 1.87
C ILE A 82 -7.59 -0.45 2.01
N ARG A 83 -6.72 -1.03 2.85
CA ARG A 83 -6.74 -2.44 3.22
C ARG A 83 -6.67 -2.60 4.72
N LYS A 84 -7.51 -3.49 5.26
CA LYS A 84 -7.27 -4.06 6.58
C LYS A 84 -6.26 -5.20 6.41
N VAL A 85 -5.17 -5.15 7.15
CA VAL A 85 -4.13 -6.17 7.19
C VAL A 85 -4.24 -6.90 8.52
N SER A 86 -4.36 -8.22 8.45
CA SER A 86 -4.27 -9.10 9.60
C SER A 86 -2.96 -9.87 9.47
N PRO A 87 -2.11 -9.88 10.51
CA PRO A 87 -0.86 -10.63 10.51
C PRO A 87 -1.08 -12.15 10.47
#